data_AF-X0UW84-F1
#
_entry.id   AF-X0UW84-F1
#
_cell.length_a   1.000
_cell.length_b   1.000
_cell.length_c   1.000
_cell.angle_alpha   90.00
_cell.angle_beta   90.00
_cell.angle_gamma   90.00
#
_symmetry.space_group_name_H-M   'P 1'
#
loop_
_entity.id
_entity.type
_entity.pdbx_description
1 polymer ?
#
loop_
_entity_poly.entity_id
_entity_poly.type
_entity_poly.pdbx_seq_one_letter_code
_entity_poly.pdbx_strand_id
1 'polypeptide(L)'
;MKTAEFFATHPVFSLDEATMALAPKGGRLGTVERLKYHLRAGTLKLAARGVYAVVPSGVLADRFQPDPLLVASAVRPDGVFSHHSALELLGAAHSVWHQCTLYVEQRRR
;
A
#
# COMPACT_ATOMS: atom_id res chain seq x y z
N MET A 1 -6.61 16.11 7.74
CA MET A 1 -5.84 16.30 6.50
C MET A 1 -6.76 16.16 5.29
N LYS A 2 -6.49 16.86 4.18
CA LYS A 2 -7.27 16.67 2.94
C LYS A 2 -6.86 15.36 2.25
N THR A 3 -7.76 14.75 1.49
CA THR A 3 -7.48 13.47 0.81
C THR A 3 -6.33 13.55 -0.19
N ALA A 4 -6.21 14.67 -0.92
CA ALA A 4 -5.11 14.87 -1.86
C ALA A 4 -3.73 14.95 -1.16
N GLU A 5 -3.66 15.63 -0.01
CA GLU A 5 -2.43 15.73 0.79
C GLU A 5 -2.00 14.36 1.34
N PHE A 6 -2.97 13.55 1.78
CA PHE A 6 -2.72 12.18 2.23
C PHE A 6 -2.14 11.32 1.09
N PHE A 7 -2.74 11.36 -0.10
CA PHE A 7 -2.26 10.57 -1.25
C PHE A 7 -0.88 11.03 -1.75
N ALA A 8 -0.56 12.30 -1.62
CA ALA A 8 0.77 12.81 -1.98
C ALA A 8 1.88 12.34 -1.03
N THR A 9 1.55 12.05 0.22
CA THR A 9 2.50 11.68 1.27
C THR A 9 2.58 10.18 1.54
N HIS A 10 1.52 9.44 1.21
CA HIS A 10 1.40 8.00 1.45
C HIS A 10 1.15 7.29 0.11
N PRO A 11 2.21 6.91 -0.63
CA PRO A 11 2.07 6.26 -1.94
C PRO A 11 1.44 4.87 -1.84
N VAL A 12 1.64 4.18 -0.71
CA VAL A 12 0.98 2.92 -0.36
C VAL A 12 0.55 3.01 1.10
N PHE A 13 -0.70 2.64 1.40
CA PHE A 13 -1.26 2.77 2.74
C PHE A 13 -2.29 1.69 3.06
N SER A 14 -2.51 1.47 4.35
CA SER A 14 -3.55 0.56 4.84
C SER A 14 -4.91 1.26 5.03
N LEU A 15 -6.00 0.50 5.02
CA LEU A 15 -7.33 1.03 5.36
C LEU A 15 -7.39 1.63 6.77
N ASP A 16 -6.64 1.05 7.71
CA ASP A 16 -6.60 1.49 9.10
C ASP A 16 -5.91 2.86 9.19
N GLU A 17 -4.75 3.00 8.54
CA GLU A 17 -4.00 4.25 8.40
C GLU A 17 -4.83 5.35 7.72
N ALA A 18 -5.51 5.03 6.62
CA ALA A 18 -6.40 5.97 5.95
C ALA A 18 -7.57 6.41 6.85
N THR A 19 -8.12 5.49 7.65
CA THR A 19 -9.22 5.80 8.59
C THR A 19 -8.74 6.72 9.70
N MET A 20 -7.54 6.49 10.23
CA MET A 20 -6.93 7.34 11.25
C MET A 20 -6.58 8.73 10.71
N ALA A 21 -5.95 8.82 9.54
CA ALA A 21 -5.45 10.08 8.99
C ALA A 21 -6.56 10.98 8.39
N LEU A 22 -7.56 10.38 7.74
CA LEU A 22 -8.63 11.13 7.07
C LEU A 22 -9.83 11.42 7.97
N ALA A 23 -9.98 10.69 9.09
CA ALA A 23 -11.06 10.82 10.07
C ALA A 23 -12.44 11.18 9.47
N PRO A 24 -12.97 10.41 8.50
CA PRO A 24 -14.19 10.79 7.80
C PRO A 24 -15.42 10.69 8.70
N LYS A 25 -16.45 11.49 8.39
CA LYS A 25 -17.78 11.35 8.99
C LYS A 25 -18.31 9.94 8.66
N GLY A 26 -18.53 9.11 9.67
CA GLY A 26 -18.91 7.69 9.52
C GLY A 26 -17.77 6.68 9.73
N GLY A 27 -16.60 7.13 10.19
CA GLY A 27 -15.49 6.25 10.59
C GLY A 27 -15.04 5.32 9.46
N ARG A 28 -14.74 4.06 9.79
CA ARG A 28 -14.20 3.08 8.84
C ARG A 28 -15.07 2.90 7.58
N LEU A 29 -16.39 2.85 7.72
CA LEU A 29 -17.31 2.68 6.59
C LEU A 29 -17.26 3.89 5.64
N GLY A 30 -17.22 5.10 6.21
CA GLY A 30 -17.04 6.33 5.44
C GLY A 30 -15.70 6.36 4.68
N THR A 31 -14.63 5.85 5.29
CA THR A 31 -13.33 5.68 4.61
C THR A 31 -13.46 4.73 3.42
N VAL A 32 -14.10 3.58 3.60
CA VAL A 32 -14.26 2.59 2.52
C VAL A 32 -15.02 3.16 1.33
N GLU A 33 -16.14 3.85 1.56
CA GLU A 33 -16.91 4.46 0.46
C GLU A 33 -16.11 5.53 -0.27
N ARG A 34 -15.34 6.35 0.46
CA ARG A 34 -14.42 7.32 -0.14
C ARG A 34 -13.35 6.64 -0.98
N LEU A 35 -12.72 5.57 -0.48
CA LEU A 35 -11.70 4.84 -1.23
C LEU A 35 -12.29 4.11 -2.45
N LYS A 36 -13.51 3.58 -2.36
CA LYS A 36 -14.23 3.00 -3.51
C LYS A 36 -14.42 4.02 -4.63
N TYR A 37 -14.78 5.26 -4.30
CA TYR A 37 -14.87 6.33 -5.29
C TYR A 37 -13.53 6.53 -6.01
N HIS A 38 -12.42 6.61 -5.26
CA HIS A 38 -11.08 6.79 -5.81
C HIS A 38 -10.54 5.59 -6.59
N LEU A 39 -10.95 4.36 -6.23
CA LEU A 39 -10.69 3.16 -7.02
C LEU A 39 -11.39 3.23 -8.38
N ARG A 40 -12.67 3.65 -8.41
CA ARG A 40 -13.42 3.81 -9.67
C ARG A 40 -12.87 4.94 -10.54
N ALA A 41 -12.40 6.01 -9.91
CA ALA A 41 -11.77 7.13 -10.60
C ALA A 41 -10.36 6.81 -11.14
N GLY A 42 -9.78 5.65 -10.80
CA GLY A 42 -8.44 5.26 -11.24
C GLY A 42 -7.30 5.97 -10.51
N THR A 43 -7.58 6.77 -9.48
CA THR A 43 -6.55 7.45 -8.67
C THR A 43 -5.92 6.52 -7.64
N LEU A 44 -6.57 5.39 -7.34
CA LEU A 44 -6.06 4.35 -6.47
C LEU A 44 -6.09 3.00 -7.18
N LYS A 45 -5.19 2.12 -6.77
CA LYS A 45 -5.16 0.70 -7.11
C LYS A 45 -5.22 -0.14 -5.84
N LEU A 46 -6.02 -1.20 -5.84
CA LEU A 46 -6.00 -2.19 -4.75
C LEU A 46 -4.77 -3.09 -4.94
N ALA A 47 -3.79 -2.97 -4.05
CA ALA A 47 -2.55 -3.75 -4.11
C ALA A 47 -2.67 -5.10 -3.38
N ALA A 48 -3.40 -5.10 -2.26
CA ALA A 48 -3.78 -6.30 -1.52
C ALA A 48 -5.08 -6.03 -0.74
N ARG A 49 -5.66 -7.06 -0.11
CA ARG A 49 -6.85 -6.87 0.75
C ARG A 49 -6.55 -5.86 1.86
N GLY A 50 -7.22 -4.70 1.81
CA GLY A 50 -7.08 -3.62 2.79
C GLY A 50 -5.87 -2.71 2.59
N VAL A 51 -5.11 -2.87 1.50
CA VAL A 51 -3.93 -2.06 1.17
C VAL A 51 -4.11 -1.46 -0.22
N TYR A 52 -3.92 -0.15 -0.30
CA TYR A 52 -4.15 0.67 -1.48
C TYR A 52 -2.85 1.34 -1.89
N ALA A 53 -2.66 1.48 -3.20
CA ALA A 53 -1.57 2.24 -3.78
C ALA A 53 -2.12 3.43 -4.56
N VAL A 54 -1.49 4.58 -4.43
CA VAL A 54 -1.82 5.79 -5.18
C VAL A 54 -1.27 5.64 -6.60
N VAL A 55 -2.14 5.84 -7.59
CA VAL A 55 -1.76 5.83 -8.99
C VAL A 55 -1.27 7.24 -9.34
N PRO A 56 -0.01 7.40 -9.81
CA PRO A 56 0.49 8.70 -10.23
C PRO A 56 -0.33 9.28 -11.39
N SER A 57 -0.47 10.60 -11.43
CA SER A 57 -1.13 11.30 -12.52
C SER A 57 -0.52 10.95 -13.88
N GLY A 58 -1.37 10.67 -14.87
CA GLY A 58 -0.94 10.29 -16.22
C GLY A 58 -0.64 8.80 -16.42
N VAL A 59 -0.71 8.00 -15.35
CA VAL A 59 -0.59 6.53 -15.44
C VAL A 59 -1.97 5.91 -15.34
N LEU A 60 -2.24 4.89 -16.17
CA LEU A 60 -3.47 4.11 -16.06
C LEU A 60 -3.33 3.09 -14.92
N ALA A 61 -4.38 3.00 -14.09
CA ALA A 61 -4.40 2.13 -12.91
C ALA A 61 -4.21 0.63 -13.24
N ASP A 62 -4.63 0.19 -14.42
CA ASP A 62 -4.44 -1.18 -14.91
C ASP A 62 -2.96 -1.53 -15.11
N ARG A 63 -2.18 -0.59 -15.68
CA ARG A 63 -0.75 -0.73 -15.99
C ARG A 63 0.17 -0.39 -14.83
N PHE A 64 -0.31 0.38 -13.85
CA PHE A 64 0.50 0.77 -12.70
C PHE A 64 0.88 -0.43 -11.83
N GLN A 65 2.17 -0.64 -11.58
CA GLN A 65 2.66 -1.64 -10.63
C GLN A 65 3.25 -0.90 -9.42
N PRO A 66 2.63 -0.98 -8.24
CA PRO A 66 3.20 -0.38 -7.04
C PRO A 66 4.44 -1.15 -6.60
N ASP A 67 5.33 -0.48 -5.87
CA ASP A 67 6.54 -1.07 -5.30
C ASP A 67 6.17 -2.26 -4.38
N PRO A 68 6.63 -3.49 -4.68
CA PRO A 68 6.34 -4.68 -3.88
C PRO A 68 6.79 -4.56 -2.42
N LEU A 69 7.89 -3.88 -2.14
CA LEU A 69 8.43 -3.72 -0.79
C LEU A 69 7.56 -2.77 0.03
N LEU A 70 7.10 -1.66 -0.55
CA LEU A 70 6.14 -0.75 0.11
C LEU A 70 4.78 -1.42 0.32
N VAL A 71 4.32 -2.24 -0.62
CA VAL A 71 3.08 -3.02 -0.45
C VAL A 71 3.25 -4.04 0.67
N ALA A 72 4.39 -4.73 0.72
CA ALA A 72 4.69 -5.68 1.77
C ALA A 72 4.70 -5.04 3.16
N SER A 73 5.35 -3.88 3.33
CA SER A 73 5.37 -3.17 4.61
C SER A 73 3.98 -2.69 5.04
N ALA A 74 3.14 -2.26 4.09
CA ALA A 74 1.75 -1.89 4.39
C ALA A 74 0.85 -3.11 4.72
N VAL A 75 1.14 -4.28 4.14
CA VAL A 75 0.41 -5.53 4.41
C VAL A 75 0.81 -6.13 5.76
N ARG A 76 2.07 -6.01 6.15
CA ARG A 76 2.66 -6.53 7.40
C ARG A 76 3.59 -5.49 8.01
N PRO A 77 3.05 -4.51 8.76
CA PRO A 77 3.87 -3.49 9.42
C PRO A 77 4.78 -4.07 10.51
N ASP A 78 4.42 -5.24 11.06
CA ASP A 78 5.19 -6.04 12.00
C ASP A 78 6.21 -6.99 11.32
N GLY A 79 6.19 -7.05 9.99
CA GLY A 79 7.01 -7.97 9.22
C GLY A 79 8.46 -7.50 9.09
N VAL A 80 9.39 -8.44 9.22
CA VAL A 80 10.82 -8.22 8.97
C VAL A 80 11.19 -8.79 7.62
N PHE A 81 11.63 -7.94 6.68
CA PHE A 81 12.10 -8.40 5.37
C PHE A 81 13.26 -9.38 5.52
N SER A 82 13.22 -10.46 4.74
CA SER A 82 14.21 -11.54 4.83
C SER A 82 14.63 -12.01 3.44
N HIS A 83 15.66 -12.86 3.43
CA HIS A 83 16.20 -13.48 2.21
C HIS A 83 16.54 -12.40 1.17
N HIS A 84 16.10 -12.58 -0.06
CA HIS A 84 16.44 -11.68 -1.14
C HIS A 84 15.85 -10.28 -0.97
N SER A 85 14.65 -10.15 -0.40
CA SER A 85 14.03 -8.84 -0.14
C SER A 85 14.87 -8.00 0.84
N ALA A 86 15.51 -8.63 1.81
CA ALA A 86 16.46 -7.95 2.70
C ALA A 86 17.72 -7.50 1.92
N LEU A 87 18.25 -8.35 1.03
CA LEU A 87 19.39 -8.00 0.19
C LEU A 87 19.07 -6.85 -0.78
N GLU A 88 17.85 -6.81 -1.34
CA GLU A 88 17.38 -5.73 -2.20
C GLU A 88 17.34 -4.40 -1.43
N LEU A 89 16.76 -4.38 -0.23
CA LEU A 89 16.71 -3.18 0.62
C LEU A 89 18.09 -2.70 1.07
N LEU A 90 19.03 -3.62 1.28
CA LEU A 90 20.42 -3.31 1.66
C LEU A 90 21.30 -2.93 0.46
N GLY A 91 20.78 -2.97 -0.77
CA GLY A 91 21.56 -2.72 -1.98
C GLY A 91 22.63 -3.78 -2.28
N ALA A 92 22.52 -4.95 -1.66
CA ALA A 92 23.44 -6.08 -1.81
C ALA A 92 22.92 -7.14 -2.80
N ALA A 93 21.73 -6.95 -3.34
CA ALA A 93 21.14 -7.82 -4.35
C ALA A 93 21.79 -7.61 -5.73
N HIS A 94 22.17 -8.72 -6.38
CA HIS A 94 22.69 -8.73 -7.76
C HIS A 94 21.63 -9.14 -8.80
N SER A 95 20.38 -9.28 -8.38
CA SER A 95 19.24 -9.65 -9.21
C SER A 95 17.98 -9.00 -8.66
N VAL A 96 16.96 -8.84 -9.49
CA VAL A 96 15.65 -8.31 -9.08
C VAL A 96 14.67 -9.47 -9.06
N TRP A 97 13.93 -9.64 -7.96
CA TRP A 97 12.85 -10.63 -7.91
C TRP A 97 11.48 -9.97 -7.81
N HIS A 98 10.49 -10.67 -8.35
CA HIS A 98 9.08 -10.26 -8.22
C HIS A 98 8.40 -10.85 -6.98
N GLN A 99 9.16 -11.49 -6.09
CA GLN A 99 8.68 -12.10 -4.86
C GLN A 99 9.28 -11.40 -3.64
N CYS A 100 8.40 -10.89 -2.77
CA CYS A 100 8.79 -10.33 -1.49
C CYS A 100 8.64 -11.37 -0.36
N THR A 101 9.68 -11.52 0.48
CA THR A 101 9.67 -12.43 1.63
C THR A 101 9.82 -11.66 2.93
N LEU A 102 8.93 -11.95 3.90
CA LEU A 102 8.97 -11.38 5.25
C LEU A 102 8.80 -12.49 6.29
N TYR A 103 9.50 -12.35 7.41
CA TYR A 103 9.16 -13.04 8.64
C TYR A 103 8.13 -12.26 9.43
N VAL A 104 7.15 -12.98 9.97
CA VAL A 104 6.06 -12.42 10.78
C VAL A 104 5.84 -13.31 11.98
N GLU A 105 5.43 -12.73 13.11
CA GLU A 105 5.17 -13.50 14.33
C GLU A 105 3.97 -14.45 14.15
N GLN A 106 2.95 -13.99 13.40
CA GLN A 106 1.74 -14.77 13.15
C GLN A 106 1.36 -14.78 11.67
N ARG A 107 0.97 -15.95 11.19
CA ARG A 107 0.41 -16.10 9.83
C ARG A 107 -0.85 -15.25 9.70
N ARG A 108 -1.01 -14.60 8.54
CA ARG A 108 -2.25 -13.92 8.17
C ARG A 108 -3.43 -14.90 8.20
N ARG A 109 -4.38 -14.67 9.10
CA ARG A 109 -5.69 -15.32 9.10
C ARG A 109 -6.59 -14.73 8.03
#